data_AF-A0A2S9F4G1-F1
#
_entry.id   AF-A0A2S9F4G1-F1
#
_cell.length_a   1.000
_cell.length_b   1.000
_cell.length_c   1.000
_cell.angle_alpha   90.00
_cell.angle_beta   90.00
_cell.angle_gamma   90.00
#
_symmetry.space_group_name_H-M   'P 1'
#
loop_
_entity.id
_entity.type
_entity.pdbx_description
1 polymer ?
#
loop_
_entity_poly.entity_id
_entity_poly.type
_entity_poly.pdbx_seq_one_letter_code
_entity_poly.pdbx_strand_id
1 'polypeptide(L)'
;TGDRPDPAREVGAVLGLDEVYAQQTPADKVAAVTRERRSAVTVMVGDGVNDAPALATANVGVAMGARGATASSEAADIVLTANRLDRLADAMDIARWSRRIALQSAATGMALSVGAMAIAAMGWLPPAWGALLQEVIDVGVILNALRALRADPATEVNVTADTENLLRRFADEHDQLRDAVMLLRDAADLLAADDPTALALLTRAHTFLRDELLPHESAEETELYPALARPLGGGETTATMSRAHAEIQRLSDRIGTHLDLATAGGGIAPDQVEDLLACLYGLFAVVQLHFLQEEENYFTLAETDRCSQVGHRDKTHDRS
;
A
#
# COMPACT_ATOMS: atom_id res chain seq x y z
N THR A 1 -3.77 14.86 6.84
CA THR A 1 -2.42 15.36 6.54
C THR A 1 -2.26 16.82 6.96
N GLY A 2 -1.01 17.30 7.13
CA GLY A 2 -0.68 18.72 7.29
C GLY A 2 -0.53 19.48 5.96
N ASP A 3 -0.59 18.78 4.82
CA ASP A 3 -0.44 19.37 3.49
C ASP A 3 -1.60 20.27 3.08
N ARG A 4 -1.42 20.96 1.95
CA ARG A 4 -2.45 21.77 1.29
C ARG A 4 -3.65 20.91 0.88
N PRO A 5 -4.86 21.48 0.86
CA PRO A 5 -6.08 20.74 0.56
C PRO A 5 -6.11 20.18 -0.85
N ASP A 6 -5.57 20.86 -1.85
CA ASP A 6 -5.72 20.43 -3.25
C ASP A 6 -4.94 19.13 -3.52
N PRO A 7 -3.61 19.03 -3.25
CA PRO A 7 -2.89 17.77 -3.44
C PRO A 7 -3.44 16.63 -2.57
N ALA A 8 -3.89 16.95 -1.34
CA ALA A 8 -4.44 15.96 -0.44
C ALA A 8 -5.75 15.35 -0.97
N ARG A 9 -6.61 16.17 -1.59
CA ARG A 9 -7.87 15.70 -2.17
C ARG A 9 -7.66 14.89 -3.44
N GLU A 10 -6.72 15.28 -4.30
CA GLU A 10 -6.41 14.50 -5.51
C GLU A 10 -5.88 13.10 -5.14
N VAL A 11 -4.94 13.03 -4.19
CA VAL A 11 -4.46 11.75 -3.65
C VAL A 11 -5.60 10.94 -3.03
N GLY A 12 -6.49 11.58 -2.26
CA GLY A 12 -7.63 10.91 -1.65
C GLY A 12 -8.64 10.35 -2.66
N ALA A 13 -8.87 11.07 -3.77
CA ALA A 13 -9.76 10.62 -4.83
C ALA A 13 -9.22 9.36 -5.54
N VAL A 14 -7.92 9.35 -5.85
CA VAL A 14 -7.24 8.20 -6.47
C VAL A 14 -7.33 6.96 -5.58
N LEU A 15 -6.98 7.13 -4.30
CA LEU A 15 -7.04 6.07 -3.30
C LEU A 15 -8.47 5.63 -2.94
N GLY A 16 -9.49 6.41 -3.31
CA GLY A 16 -10.88 6.15 -2.97
C GLY A 16 -11.17 6.32 -1.48
N LEU A 17 -10.54 7.29 -0.83
CA LEU A 17 -10.76 7.60 0.59
C LEU A 17 -12.15 8.20 0.81
N ASP A 18 -12.84 7.76 1.87
CA ASP A 18 -14.16 8.29 2.23
C ASP A 18 -14.10 9.78 2.63
N GLU A 19 -13.07 10.18 3.37
CA GLU A 19 -12.88 11.54 3.85
C GLU A 19 -11.40 11.93 3.87
N VAL A 20 -11.10 13.19 3.50
CA VAL A 20 -9.76 13.76 3.50
C VAL A 20 -9.72 15.01 4.38
N TYR A 21 -8.91 14.94 5.44
CA TYR A 21 -8.62 16.06 6.34
C TYR A 21 -7.23 16.62 6.03
N ALA A 22 -7.18 17.82 5.42
CA ALA A 22 -5.95 18.53 5.08
C ALA A 22 -5.64 19.68 6.06
N GLN A 23 -4.42 20.21 6.04
CA GLN A 23 -3.94 21.28 6.93
C GLN A 23 -4.13 21.00 8.43
N GLN A 24 -4.04 19.73 8.84
CA GLN A 24 -4.28 19.31 10.21
C GLN A 24 -3.04 19.53 11.09
N THR A 25 -3.25 20.14 12.26
CA THR A 25 -2.23 20.19 13.31
C THR A 25 -2.12 18.82 14.04
N PRO A 26 -1.06 18.57 14.82
CA PRO A 26 -0.98 17.35 15.65
C PRO A 26 -2.19 17.17 16.58
N ALA A 27 -2.72 18.26 17.14
CA ALA A 27 -3.90 18.22 18.00
C ALA A 27 -5.16 17.82 17.22
N ASP A 28 -5.32 18.32 15.99
CA ASP A 28 -6.46 17.98 15.13
C ASP A 28 -6.43 16.50 14.73
N LYS A 29 -5.24 15.95 14.44
CA LYS A 29 -5.06 14.52 14.17
C LYS A 29 -5.52 13.65 15.36
N VAL A 30 -5.14 14.02 16.58
CA VAL A 30 -5.60 13.32 17.81
C VAL A 30 -7.10 13.41 17.97
N ALA A 31 -7.69 14.58 17.73
CA ALA A 31 -9.14 14.77 17.83
C ALA A 31 -9.90 13.92 16.79
N ALA A 32 -9.40 13.85 15.55
CA ALA A 32 -9.95 13.00 14.50
C ALA A 32 -9.90 11.53 14.89
N VAL A 33 -8.74 11.01 15.31
CA VAL A 33 -8.59 9.61 15.77
C VAL A 33 -9.52 9.33 16.96
N THR A 34 -9.61 10.24 17.94
CA THR A 34 -10.50 10.09 19.10
C THR A 34 -11.97 10.00 18.69
N ARG A 35 -12.38 10.76 17.67
CA ARG A 35 -13.74 10.70 17.13
C ARG A 35 -13.99 9.36 16.45
N GLU A 36 -13.09 8.90 15.58
CA GLU A 36 -13.25 7.62 14.88
C GLU A 36 -13.30 6.42 15.83
N ARG A 37 -12.49 6.44 16.91
CA ARG A 37 -12.49 5.38 17.93
C ARG A 37 -13.83 5.20 18.64
N ARG A 38 -14.69 6.22 18.66
CA ARG A 38 -16.03 6.12 19.24
C ARG A 38 -16.99 5.34 18.33
N SER A 39 -16.71 5.30 17.04
CA SER A 39 -17.54 4.65 16.03
C SER A 39 -17.06 3.23 15.73
N ALA A 40 -15.74 3.01 15.66
CA ALA A 40 -15.17 1.72 15.28
C ALA A 40 -13.76 1.51 15.88
N VAL A 41 -13.23 0.29 15.74
CA VAL A 41 -11.82 0.02 16.01
C VAL A 41 -10.97 0.76 14.98
N THR A 42 -10.16 1.72 15.42
CA THR A 42 -9.38 2.60 14.54
C THR A 42 -7.90 2.23 14.54
N VAL A 43 -7.36 1.98 13.35
CA VAL A 43 -5.92 1.87 13.11
C VAL A 43 -5.41 3.21 12.61
N MET A 44 -4.35 3.74 13.23
CA MET A 44 -3.66 4.95 12.76
C MET A 44 -2.30 4.55 12.20
N VAL A 45 -1.95 5.05 11.02
CA VAL A 45 -0.64 4.83 10.38
C VAL A 45 0.07 6.17 10.20
N GLY A 46 1.35 6.25 10.52
CA GLY A 46 2.14 7.47 10.32
C GLY A 46 3.65 7.24 10.44
N ASP A 47 4.44 8.19 9.95
CA ASP A 47 5.91 8.10 9.86
C ASP A 47 6.62 9.21 10.66
N GLY A 48 5.93 10.31 10.95
CA GLY A 48 6.52 11.51 11.53
C GLY A 48 6.29 11.65 13.04
N VAL A 49 7.21 12.34 13.73
CA VAL A 49 7.12 12.70 15.16
C VAL A 49 5.78 13.37 15.51
N ASN A 50 5.20 14.10 14.55
CA ASN A 50 3.91 14.77 14.68
C ASN A 50 2.72 13.79 14.79
N ASP A 51 2.89 12.54 14.39
CA ASP A 51 1.85 11.51 14.43
C ASP A 51 1.90 10.68 15.72
N ALA A 52 2.99 10.73 16.49
CA ALA A 52 3.16 9.94 17.72
C ALA A 52 1.98 10.08 18.70
N PRO A 53 1.43 11.28 18.98
CA PRO A 53 0.26 11.42 19.85
C PRO A 53 -1.00 10.77 19.26
N ALA A 54 -1.19 10.85 17.94
CA ALA A 54 -2.33 10.26 17.25
C ALA A 54 -2.22 8.73 17.20
N LEU A 55 -1.01 8.20 16.99
CA LEU A 55 -0.69 6.77 17.06
C LEU A 55 -1.03 6.18 18.43
N ALA A 56 -0.53 6.82 19.50
CA ALA A 56 -0.83 6.40 20.88
C ALA A 56 -2.33 6.53 21.24
N THR A 57 -3.06 7.40 20.55
CA THR A 57 -4.50 7.57 20.75
C THR A 57 -5.33 6.52 20.01
N ALA A 58 -4.79 5.82 19.01
CA ALA A 58 -5.52 4.84 18.21
C ALA A 58 -5.86 3.54 18.99
N ASN A 59 -6.69 2.65 18.42
CA ASN A 59 -6.80 1.29 18.96
C ASN A 59 -5.57 0.46 18.63
N VAL A 60 -4.98 0.71 17.46
CA VAL A 60 -3.69 0.16 17.02
C VAL A 60 -2.94 1.27 16.32
N GLY A 61 -1.80 1.68 16.89
CA GLY A 61 -0.86 2.60 16.25
C GLY A 61 0.15 1.83 15.40
N VAL A 62 0.33 2.23 14.15
CA VAL A 62 1.31 1.65 13.22
C VAL A 62 2.29 2.72 12.77
N ALA A 63 3.57 2.56 13.11
CA ALA A 63 4.63 3.44 12.64
C ALA A 63 5.29 2.89 11.36
N MET A 64 5.51 3.75 10.38
CA MET A 64 6.34 3.47 9.21
C MET A 64 7.80 3.85 9.53
N GLY A 65 8.76 2.96 9.33
CA GLY A 65 10.15 3.25 9.70
C GLY A 65 11.20 2.48 8.92
N ALA A 66 11.79 3.10 7.91
CA ALA A 66 13.04 2.61 7.30
C ALA A 66 14.31 3.01 8.08
N ARG A 67 14.28 4.06 8.92
CA ARG A 67 15.48 4.62 9.56
C ARG A 67 15.20 5.24 10.95
N GLY A 68 15.62 4.54 12.00
CA GLY A 68 15.84 5.10 13.34
C GLY A 68 14.65 5.05 14.31
N ALA A 69 14.98 5.07 15.61
CA ALA A 69 14.02 5.19 16.70
C ALA A 69 13.42 6.60 16.71
N THR A 70 12.26 6.77 16.07
CA THR A 70 11.49 8.02 16.11
C THR A 70 10.48 7.97 17.26
N ALA A 71 9.98 9.14 17.68
CA ALA A 71 8.92 9.22 18.68
C ALA A 71 7.67 8.41 18.28
N SER A 72 7.45 8.22 16.97
CA SER A 72 6.35 7.42 16.41
C SER A 72 6.55 5.93 16.63
N SER A 73 7.78 5.41 16.48
CA SER A 73 8.09 4.01 16.74
C SER A 73 7.95 3.64 18.23
N GLU A 74 8.24 4.57 19.14
CA GLU A 74 8.04 4.37 20.59
C GLU A 74 6.56 4.45 21.00
N ALA A 75 5.76 5.21 20.25
CA ALA A 75 4.33 5.40 20.53
C ALA A 75 3.42 4.37 19.86
N ALA A 76 3.93 3.63 18.87
CA ALA A 76 3.15 2.67 18.08
C ALA A 76 3.18 1.25 18.66
N ASP A 77 2.10 0.51 18.41
CA ASP A 77 1.99 -0.91 18.76
C ASP A 77 2.72 -1.80 17.73
N ILE A 78 2.79 -1.35 16.48
CA ILE A 78 3.40 -2.05 15.35
C ILE A 78 4.36 -1.09 14.66
N VAL A 79 5.57 -1.57 14.34
CA VAL A 79 6.56 -0.82 13.56
C VAL A 79 6.85 -1.58 12.27
N LEU A 80 6.52 -0.98 11.14
CA LEU A 80 6.88 -1.50 9.81
C LEU A 80 8.32 -1.09 9.52
N THR A 81 9.22 -2.07 9.55
CA THR A 81 10.67 -1.87 9.35
C THR A 81 11.05 -1.61 7.90
N ALA A 82 10.19 -2.02 6.96
CA ALA A 82 10.24 -1.61 5.58
C ALA A 82 9.38 -0.36 5.40
N ASN A 83 9.83 0.59 4.59
CA ASN A 83 9.01 1.75 4.20
C ASN A 83 8.02 1.36 3.10
N ARG A 84 7.18 0.36 3.36
CA ARG A 84 6.16 -0.13 2.43
C ARG A 84 4.85 -0.40 3.16
N LEU A 85 3.74 0.11 2.61
CA LEU A 85 2.45 0.08 3.29
C LEU A 85 1.74 -1.28 3.12
N ASP A 86 2.04 -2.01 2.05
CA ASP A 86 1.55 -3.37 1.78
C ASP A 86 1.84 -4.35 2.94
N ARG A 87 2.94 -4.15 3.67
CA ARG A 87 3.28 -4.94 4.87
C ARG A 87 2.23 -4.83 5.98
N LEU A 88 1.45 -3.76 6.00
CA LEU A 88 0.30 -3.66 6.90
C LEU A 88 -0.79 -4.67 6.53
N ALA A 89 -1.05 -4.88 5.24
CA ALA A 89 -2.00 -5.88 4.78
C ALA A 89 -1.54 -7.30 5.15
N ASP A 90 -0.25 -7.61 4.92
CA ASP A 90 0.37 -8.87 5.37
C ASP A 90 0.16 -9.08 6.88
N ALA A 91 0.43 -8.05 7.69
CA ALA A 91 0.26 -8.10 9.14
C ALA A 91 -1.21 -8.35 9.53
N MET A 92 -2.16 -7.73 8.83
CA MET A 92 -3.59 -7.95 9.05
C MET A 92 -4.01 -9.39 8.72
N ASP A 93 -3.51 -9.96 7.64
CA ASP A 93 -3.84 -11.33 7.25
C ASP A 93 -3.22 -12.36 8.19
N ILE A 94 -1.96 -12.14 8.61
CA ILE A 94 -1.32 -12.93 9.68
C ILE A 94 -2.13 -12.85 10.99
N ALA A 95 -2.61 -11.66 11.36
CA ALA A 95 -3.42 -11.48 12.57
C ALA A 95 -4.76 -12.24 12.47
N ARG A 96 -5.44 -12.18 11.31
CA ARG A 96 -6.70 -12.90 11.06
C ARG A 96 -6.49 -14.43 11.09
N TRP A 97 -5.43 -14.91 10.44
CA TRP A 97 -5.05 -16.32 10.42
C TRP A 97 -4.74 -16.84 11.82
N SER A 98 -3.89 -16.11 12.55
CA SER A 98 -3.52 -16.43 13.94
C SER A 98 -4.74 -16.48 14.84
N ARG A 99 -5.65 -15.49 14.72
CA ARG A 99 -6.90 -15.47 15.50
C ARG A 99 -7.81 -16.64 15.17
N ARG A 100 -7.92 -17.03 13.89
CA ARG A 100 -8.70 -18.19 13.46
C ARG A 100 -8.16 -19.48 14.08
N ILE A 101 -6.85 -19.68 14.04
CA ILE A 101 -6.19 -20.84 14.65
C ILE A 101 -6.37 -20.84 16.17
N ALA A 102 -6.17 -19.70 16.82
CA ALA A 102 -6.34 -19.57 18.26
C ALA A 102 -7.77 -19.93 18.70
N LEU A 103 -8.79 -19.42 18.00
CA LEU A 103 -10.19 -19.74 18.28
C LEU A 103 -10.51 -21.21 18.00
N GLN A 104 -9.98 -21.79 16.92
CA GLN A 104 -10.14 -23.22 16.62
C GLN A 104 -9.51 -24.09 17.70
N SER A 105 -8.26 -23.80 18.09
CA SER A 105 -7.54 -24.50 19.15
C SER A 105 -8.27 -24.40 20.48
N ALA A 106 -8.69 -23.19 20.88
CA ALA A 106 -9.41 -22.97 22.13
C ALA A 106 -10.76 -23.70 22.17
N ALA A 107 -11.57 -23.58 21.11
CA ALA A 107 -12.85 -24.27 21.03
C ALA A 107 -12.68 -25.81 21.06
N THR A 108 -11.68 -26.33 20.34
CA THR A 108 -11.40 -27.77 20.30
C THR A 108 -10.92 -28.29 21.65
N GLY A 109 -9.97 -27.58 22.28
CA GLY A 109 -9.47 -27.93 23.61
C GLY A 109 -10.58 -27.91 24.66
N MET A 110 -11.37 -26.83 24.72
CA MET A 110 -12.51 -26.73 25.63
C MET A 110 -13.53 -27.85 25.41
N ALA A 111 -13.90 -28.14 24.16
CA ALA A 111 -14.86 -29.20 23.85
C ALA A 111 -14.35 -30.58 24.28
N LEU A 112 -13.08 -30.90 24.01
CA LEU A 112 -12.47 -32.16 24.41
C LEU A 112 -12.37 -32.30 25.93
N SER A 113 -11.94 -31.24 26.64
CA SER A 113 -11.84 -31.25 28.09
C SER A 113 -13.21 -31.39 28.77
N VAL A 114 -14.23 -30.66 28.30
CA VAL A 114 -15.60 -30.81 28.81
C VAL A 114 -16.15 -32.22 28.56
N GLY A 115 -15.88 -32.78 27.38
CA GLY A 115 -16.26 -34.17 27.05
C GLY A 115 -15.58 -35.19 27.97
N ALA A 116 -14.27 -35.06 28.18
CA ALA A 116 -13.52 -35.94 29.09
C ALA A 116 -14.02 -35.84 30.53
N MET A 117 -14.31 -34.62 31.02
CA MET A 117 -14.89 -34.39 32.34
C MET A 117 -16.26 -35.06 32.50
N ALA A 118 -17.12 -35.00 31.50
CA ALA A 118 -18.43 -35.65 31.54
C ALA A 118 -18.31 -37.18 31.66
N ILE A 119 -17.38 -37.79 30.91
CA ILE A 119 -17.11 -39.23 30.98
C ILE A 119 -16.56 -39.62 32.37
N ALA A 120 -15.64 -38.82 32.91
CA ALA A 120 -15.10 -39.03 34.25
C ALA A 120 -16.18 -38.92 35.34
N ALA A 121 -17.11 -37.95 35.21
CA ALA A 121 -18.23 -37.77 36.13
C ALA A 121 -19.21 -38.96 36.13
N MET A 122 -19.37 -39.66 35.01
CA MET A 122 -20.13 -40.93 34.93
C MET A 122 -19.37 -42.13 35.52
N GLY A 123 -18.15 -41.93 36.02
CA GLY A 123 -17.31 -42.98 36.63
C GLY A 123 -16.58 -43.87 35.63
N TRP A 124 -16.63 -43.54 34.33
CA TRP A 124 -16.04 -44.35 33.26
C TRP A 124 -14.56 -44.07 33.02
N LEU A 125 -13.99 -43.03 33.64
CA LEU A 125 -12.60 -42.64 33.49
C LEU A 125 -11.92 -42.49 34.87
N PRO A 126 -11.04 -43.42 35.27
CA PRO A 126 -10.29 -43.31 36.51
C PRO A 126 -9.37 -42.07 36.51
N PRO A 127 -9.12 -41.41 37.66
CA PRO A 127 -8.38 -40.15 37.72
C PRO A 127 -6.99 -40.17 37.07
N ALA A 128 -6.23 -41.26 37.24
CA ALA A 128 -4.88 -41.37 36.68
C ALA A 128 -4.88 -41.39 35.14
N TRP A 129 -5.84 -42.10 34.53
CA TRP A 129 -6.01 -42.14 33.08
C TRP A 129 -6.62 -40.85 32.53
N GLY A 130 -7.51 -40.20 33.30
CA GLY A 130 -8.06 -38.89 32.96
C GLY A 130 -6.99 -37.81 32.90
N ALA A 131 -6.03 -37.81 33.83
CA ALA A 131 -4.89 -36.89 33.81
C ALA A 131 -4.03 -37.10 32.55
N LEU A 132 -3.70 -38.36 32.21
CA LEU A 132 -2.95 -38.66 31.00
C LEU A 132 -3.68 -38.21 29.72
N LEU A 133 -5.00 -38.43 29.66
CA LEU A 133 -5.82 -37.99 28.54
C LEU A 133 -5.81 -36.47 28.38
N GLN A 134 -5.88 -35.72 29.49
CA GLN A 134 -5.84 -34.26 29.48
C GLN A 134 -4.51 -33.75 28.92
N GLU A 135 -3.38 -34.32 29.32
CA GLU A 135 -2.06 -33.98 28.76
C GLU A 135 -2.00 -34.22 27.25
N VAL A 136 -2.60 -35.31 26.75
CA VAL A 136 -2.67 -35.60 25.31
C VAL A 136 -3.51 -34.56 24.56
N ILE A 137 -4.63 -34.12 25.16
CA ILE A 137 -5.49 -33.06 24.60
C ILE A 137 -4.70 -31.75 24.52
N ASP A 138 -4.02 -31.37 25.59
CA ASP A 138 -3.26 -30.12 25.67
C ASP A 138 -2.13 -30.10 24.64
N VAL A 139 -1.36 -31.18 24.52
CA VAL A 139 -0.34 -31.34 23.47
C VAL A 139 -0.95 -31.24 22.07
N GLY A 140 -2.08 -31.91 21.82
CA GLY A 140 -2.77 -31.86 20.53
C GLY A 140 -3.21 -30.45 20.16
N VAL A 141 -3.73 -29.69 21.12
CA VAL A 141 -4.17 -28.29 20.94
C VAL A 141 -2.98 -27.37 20.69
N ILE A 142 -1.87 -27.57 21.40
CA ILE A 142 -0.60 -26.85 21.19
C ILE A 142 -0.09 -27.10 19.76
N LEU A 143 -0.04 -28.37 19.34
CA LEU A 143 0.39 -28.73 17.98
C LEU A 143 -0.49 -28.09 16.91
N ASN A 144 -1.81 -28.02 17.13
CA ASN A 144 -2.72 -27.31 16.23
C ASN A 144 -2.45 -25.79 16.24
N ALA A 145 -2.19 -25.19 17.40
CA ALA A 145 -1.88 -23.77 17.53
C ALA A 145 -0.58 -23.39 16.81
N LEU A 146 0.44 -24.27 16.83
CA LEU A 146 1.70 -24.08 16.11
C LEU A 146 1.53 -24.00 14.58
N ARG A 147 0.37 -24.39 14.02
CA ARG A 147 0.06 -24.13 12.61
C ARG A 147 0.05 -22.64 12.27
N ALA A 148 -0.14 -21.75 13.25
CA ALA A 148 -0.07 -20.30 13.06
C ALA A 148 1.34 -19.81 12.66
N LEU A 149 2.38 -20.62 12.89
CA LEU A 149 3.75 -20.31 12.48
C LEU A 149 4.03 -20.63 11.01
N ARG A 150 3.09 -21.26 10.29
CA ARG A 150 3.22 -21.51 8.85
C ARG A 150 2.57 -20.36 8.09
N ALA A 151 3.25 -19.87 7.06
CA ALA A 151 2.70 -18.92 6.09
C ALA A 151 1.43 -19.51 5.47
N ASP A 152 0.44 -18.67 5.19
CA ASP A 152 -0.79 -19.09 4.52
C ASP A 152 -0.41 -19.56 3.09
N PRO A 153 -0.61 -20.85 2.74
CA PRO A 153 -0.30 -21.36 1.40
C PRO A 153 -1.15 -20.72 0.29
N ALA A 154 -2.16 -19.91 0.64
CA ALA A 154 -2.95 -19.13 -0.32
C ALA A 154 -2.21 -17.91 -0.92
N THR A 155 -0.97 -17.62 -0.50
CA THR A 155 -0.26 -16.36 -0.85
C THR A 155 0.73 -16.51 -2.01
N GLU A 156 0.94 -17.72 -2.56
CA GLU A 156 1.84 -17.89 -3.71
C GLU A 156 1.13 -17.53 -5.03
N VAL A 157 1.34 -16.29 -5.48
CA VAL A 157 0.89 -15.82 -6.79
C VAL A 157 1.83 -16.37 -7.86
N ASN A 158 1.38 -17.38 -8.61
CA ASN A 158 2.13 -17.91 -9.75
C ASN A 158 1.91 -17.03 -10.99
N VAL A 159 2.94 -16.30 -11.40
CA VAL A 159 2.94 -15.45 -12.61
C VAL A 159 3.47 -16.26 -13.80
N THR A 160 2.90 -16.07 -15.00
CA THR A 160 3.40 -16.74 -16.21
C THR A 160 4.67 -16.06 -16.73
N ALA A 161 5.52 -16.79 -17.47
CA ALA A 161 6.75 -16.23 -18.04
C ALA A 161 6.49 -15.01 -18.96
N ASP A 162 5.36 -15.00 -19.68
CA ASP A 162 4.98 -13.86 -20.53
C ASP A 162 4.64 -12.62 -19.70
N THR A 163 3.88 -12.78 -18.60
CA THR A 163 3.57 -11.69 -17.67
C THR A 163 4.82 -11.19 -16.95
N GLU A 164 5.76 -12.08 -16.62
CA GLU A 164 7.04 -11.69 -16.02
C GLU A 164 7.89 -10.83 -16.99
N ASN A 165 7.90 -11.14 -18.28
CA ASN A 165 8.59 -10.30 -19.27
C ASN A 165 7.93 -8.93 -19.44
N LEU A 166 6.59 -8.87 -19.40
CA LEU A 166 5.86 -7.59 -19.39
C LEU A 166 6.22 -6.76 -18.16
N LEU A 167 6.20 -7.36 -16.97
CA LEU A 167 6.59 -6.69 -15.72
C LEU A 167 8.00 -6.09 -15.81
N ARG A 168 8.98 -6.83 -16.36
CA ARG A 168 10.34 -6.31 -16.53
C ARG A 168 10.40 -5.14 -17.52
N ARG A 169 9.70 -5.23 -18.65
CA ARG A 169 9.66 -4.15 -19.64
C ARG A 169 9.10 -2.86 -19.02
N PHE A 170 7.95 -2.95 -18.36
CA PHE A 170 7.31 -1.79 -17.75
C PHE A 170 8.11 -1.23 -16.57
N ALA A 171 8.80 -2.08 -15.78
CA ALA A 171 9.73 -1.61 -14.76
C ALA A 171 10.88 -0.77 -15.33
N ASP A 172 11.51 -1.25 -16.42
CA ASP A 172 12.62 -0.53 -17.09
C ASP A 172 12.15 0.80 -17.72
N GLU A 173 10.91 0.85 -18.23
CA GLU A 173 10.29 2.07 -18.74
C GLU A 173 9.98 3.06 -17.61
N HIS A 174 9.46 2.58 -16.47
CA HIS A 174 9.18 3.41 -15.30
C HIS A 174 10.43 4.08 -14.72
N ASP A 175 11.54 3.34 -14.66
CA ASP A 175 12.82 3.91 -14.23
C ASP A 175 13.28 5.06 -15.13
N GLN A 176 12.93 5.05 -16.42
CA GLN A 176 13.23 6.15 -17.35
C GLN A 176 12.31 7.35 -17.14
N LEU A 177 11.03 7.12 -16.83
CA LEU A 177 10.04 8.20 -16.62
C LEU A 177 10.25 8.95 -15.31
N ARG A 178 10.77 8.28 -14.27
CA ARG A 178 10.92 8.82 -12.90
C ARG A 178 11.66 10.16 -12.84
N ASP A 179 12.76 10.29 -13.58
CA ASP A 179 13.57 11.52 -13.58
C ASP A 179 12.83 12.70 -14.24
N ALA A 180 11.92 12.43 -15.18
CA ALA A 180 11.18 13.45 -15.92
C ALA A 180 9.92 13.94 -15.18
N VAL A 181 9.40 13.17 -14.21
CA VAL A 181 8.27 13.60 -13.35
C VAL A 181 8.62 14.86 -12.53
N MET A 182 9.91 15.04 -12.19
CA MET A 182 10.39 16.23 -11.48
C MET A 182 10.14 17.54 -12.25
N LEU A 183 10.02 17.47 -13.58
CA LEU A 183 9.68 18.63 -14.42
C LEU A 183 8.34 19.27 -14.02
N LEU A 184 7.38 18.48 -13.53
CA LEU A 184 6.08 19.00 -13.07
C LEU A 184 6.23 19.90 -11.85
N ARG A 185 7.07 19.47 -10.90
CA ARG A 185 7.36 20.24 -9.69
C ARG A 185 8.19 21.47 -10.00
N ASP A 186 9.22 21.34 -10.82
CA ASP A 186 10.07 22.46 -11.22
C ASP A 186 9.26 23.52 -11.98
N ALA A 187 8.33 23.11 -12.85
CA ALA A 187 7.42 24.02 -13.53
C ALA A 187 6.48 24.75 -12.55
N ALA A 188 5.96 24.05 -11.54
CA ALA A 188 5.15 24.66 -10.49
C ALA A 188 5.94 25.68 -9.67
N ASP A 189 7.17 25.35 -9.29
CA ASP A 189 8.02 26.22 -8.47
C ASP A 189 8.42 27.50 -9.23
N LEU A 190 8.73 27.40 -10.52
CA LEU A 190 8.97 28.57 -11.39
C LEU A 190 7.71 29.41 -11.59
N LEU A 191 6.56 28.77 -11.77
CA LEU A 191 5.28 29.47 -11.90
C LEU A 191 4.91 30.23 -10.62
N ALA A 192 5.15 29.63 -9.45
CA ALA A 192 4.92 30.27 -8.16
C ALA A 192 5.87 31.46 -7.90
N ALA A 193 7.05 31.44 -8.51
CA ALA A 193 8.05 32.51 -8.43
C ALA A 193 7.85 33.63 -9.46
N ASP A 194 6.81 33.56 -10.30
CA ASP A 194 6.58 34.48 -11.43
C ASP A 194 7.79 34.55 -12.39
N ASP A 195 8.48 33.41 -12.59
CA ASP A 195 9.66 33.35 -13.43
C ASP A 195 9.28 33.34 -14.92
N PRO A 196 9.91 34.17 -15.78
CA PRO A 196 9.60 34.24 -17.21
C PRO A 196 9.86 32.92 -17.97
N THR A 197 10.65 32.01 -17.41
CA THR A 197 10.92 30.69 -17.99
C THR A 197 9.85 29.64 -17.64
N ALA A 198 8.90 29.96 -16.76
CA ALA A 198 7.85 29.05 -16.31
C ALA A 198 7.03 28.48 -17.47
N LEU A 199 6.64 29.32 -18.44
CA LEU A 199 5.86 28.87 -19.60
C LEU A 199 6.65 27.86 -20.46
N ALA A 200 7.95 28.07 -20.62
CA ALA A 200 8.80 27.17 -21.41
C ALA A 200 8.96 25.81 -20.72
N LEU A 201 9.14 25.79 -19.40
CA LEU A 201 9.24 24.54 -18.64
C LEU A 201 7.89 23.82 -18.55
N LEU A 202 6.79 24.57 -18.36
CA LEU A 202 5.43 24.03 -18.41
C LEU A 202 5.13 23.38 -19.77
N THR A 203 5.52 24.02 -20.87
CA THR A 203 5.41 23.44 -22.22
C THR A 203 6.17 22.12 -22.31
N ARG A 204 7.41 22.08 -21.81
CA ARG A 204 8.23 20.87 -21.83
C ARG A 204 7.64 19.75 -20.97
N ALA A 205 7.13 20.09 -19.79
CA ALA A 205 6.47 19.15 -18.90
C ALA A 205 5.20 18.57 -19.56
N HIS A 206 4.37 19.41 -20.19
CA HIS A 206 3.18 18.94 -20.91
C HIS A 206 3.53 18.08 -22.14
N THR A 207 4.59 18.40 -22.88
CA THR A 207 5.08 17.55 -23.97
C THR A 207 5.48 16.17 -23.45
N PHE A 208 6.22 16.10 -22.34
CA PHE A 208 6.56 14.84 -21.67
C PHE A 208 5.30 14.05 -21.26
N LEU A 209 4.33 14.70 -20.63
CA LEU A 209 3.07 14.06 -20.26
C LEU A 209 2.36 13.43 -21.47
N ARG A 210 2.28 14.17 -22.57
CA ARG A 210 1.55 13.77 -23.77
C ARG A 210 2.28 12.69 -24.58
N ASP A 211 3.60 12.80 -24.71
CA ASP A 211 4.39 12.00 -25.66
C ASP A 211 5.03 10.77 -25.01
N GLU A 212 5.18 10.77 -23.68
CA GLU A 212 5.87 9.70 -22.95
C GLU A 212 4.98 9.09 -21.86
N LEU A 213 4.49 9.89 -20.90
CA LEU A 213 3.75 9.37 -19.74
C LEU A 213 2.38 8.77 -20.14
N LEU A 214 1.48 9.55 -20.75
CA LEU A 214 0.13 9.08 -21.08
C LEU A 214 0.11 7.86 -22.02
N PRO A 215 0.97 7.77 -23.06
CA PRO A 215 1.09 6.57 -23.86
C PRO A 215 1.54 5.34 -23.06
N HIS A 216 2.45 5.52 -22.10
CA HIS A 216 2.92 4.44 -21.22
C HIS A 216 1.78 3.93 -20.32
N GLU A 217 1.06 4.81 -19.63
CA GLU A 217 -0.07 4.47 -18.75
C GLU A 217 -1.17 3.73 -19.54
N SER A 218 -1.46 4.19 -20.76
CA SER A 218 -2.41 3.52 -21.65
C SER A 218 -1.93 2.13 -22.08
N ALA A 219 -0.62 1.93 -22.27
CA ALA A 219 -0.06 0.63 -22.59
C ALA A 219 -0.14 -0.32 -21.39
N GLU A 220 0.05 0.17 -20.16
CA GLU A 220 -0.15 -0.63 -18.95
C GLU A 220 -1.59 -1.09 -18.78
N GLU A 221 -2.55 -0.19 -18.97
CA GLU A 221 -3.98 -0.51 -18.86
C GLU A 221 -4.44 -1.53 -19.91
N THR A 222 -3.84 -1.51 -21.10
CA THR A 222 -4.22 -2.38 -22.22
C THR A 222 -3.42 -3.69 -22.32
N GLU A 223 -2.19 -3.72 -21.82
CA GLU A 223 -1.29 -4.89 -21.91
C GLU A 223 -1.02 -5.52 -20.55
N LEU A 224 -0.57 -4.74 -19.56
CA LEU A 224 -0.07 -5.27 -18.27
C LEU A 224 -1.21 -5.70 -17.34
N TYR A 225 -2.18 -4.83 -17.09
CA TYR A 225 -3.27 -5.12 -16.14
C TYR A 225 -4.15 -6.31 -16.56
N PRO A 226 -4.50 -6.49 -17.84
CA PRO A 226 -5.20 -7.70 -18.28
C PRO A 226 -4.38 -8.98 -18.04
N ALA A 227 -3.05 -8.91 -18.15
CA ALA A 227 -2.17 -10.03 -17.86
C ALA A 227 -2.07 -10.33 -16.36
N LEU A 228 -2.20 -9.31 -15.49
CA LEU A 228 -2.18 -9.42 -14.03
C LEU A 228 -3.54 -9.78 -13.40
N ALA A 229 -4.65 -9.58 -14.13
CA ALA A 229 -6.00 -9.84 -13.61
C ALA A 229 -6.24 -11.30 -13.19
N ARG A 230 -5.59 -12.27 -13.85
CA ARG A 230 -5.71 -13.71 -13.48
C ARG A 230 -4.90 -14.07 -12.23
N PRO A 231 -3.60 -13.73 -12.12
CA PRO A 231 -2.82 -13.98 -10.91
C PRO A 231 -3.36 -13.29 -9.65
N LEU A 232 -3.96 -12.09 -9.79
CA LEU A 232 -4.33 -11.23 -8.65
C LEU A 232 -5.81 -11.29 -8.24
N GLY A 233 -6.59 -12.23 -8.77
CA GLY A 233 -7.93 -12.53 -8.25
C GLY A 233 -9.07 -11.61 -8.70
N GLY A 234 -8.88 -10.78 -9.72
CA GLY A 234 -9.95 -9.99 -10.35
C GLY A 234 -9.62 -8.51 -10.60
N GLY A 235 -10.53 -7.79 -11.27
CA GLY A 235 -10.35 -6.39 -11.68
C GLY A 235 -10.46 -5.35 -10.56
N GLU A 236 -10.91 -5.73 -9.36
CA GLU A 236 -10.91 -4.82 -8.19
C GLU A 236 -9.48 -4.46 -7.77
N THR A 237 -8.52 -5.35 -7.97
CA THR A 237 -7.11 -5.14 -7.60
C THR A 237 -6.43 -4.08 -8.48
N THR A 238 -6.93 -3.86 -9.71
CA THR A 238 -6.44 -2.82 -10.64
C THR A 238 -7.31 -1.56 -10.64
N ALA A 239 -8.47 -1.55 -9.94
CA ALA A 239 -9.41 -0.44 -9.97
C ALA A 239 -8.83 0.87 -9.40
N THR A 240 -7.99 0.78 -8.37
CA THR A 240 -7.27 1.95 -7.83
C THR A 240 -6.28 2.52 -8.85
N MET A 241 -5.63 1.65 -9.64
CA MET A 241 -4.71 2.06 -10.69
C MET A 241 -5.44 2.74 -11.85
N SER A 242 -6.53 2.15 -12.35
CA SER A 242 -7.36 2.79 -13.39
C SER A 242 -7.92 4.15 -12.94
N ARG A 243 -8.19 4.34 -11.63
CA ARG A 243 -8.54 5.68 -11.10
C ARG A 243 -7.36 6.64 -11.15
N ALA A 244 -6.15 6.19 -10.82
CA ALA A 244 -4.94 7.00 -10.93
C ALA A 244 -4.71 7.45 -12.38
N HIS A 245 -4.78 6.51 -13.34
CA HIS A 245 -4.64 6.78 -14.77
C HIS A 245 -5.64 7.82 -15.27
N ALA A 246 -6.92 7.66 -14.91
CA ALA A 246 -7.97 8.62 -15.26
C ALA A 246 -7.71 10.02 -14.69
N GLU A 247 -7.17 10.09 -13.46
CA GLU A 247 -6.86 11.35 -12.79
C GLU A 247 -5.63 12.03 -13.39
N ILE A 248 -4.59 11.26 -13.72
CA ILE A 248 -3.39 11.71 -14.46
C ILE A 248 -3.82 12.34 -15.79
N GLN A 249 -4.67 11.65 -16.54
CA GLN A 249 -5.20 12.16 -17.81
C GLN A 249 -6.01 13.45 -17.61
N ARG A 250 -6.93 13.48 -16.64
CA ARG A 250 -7.76 14.66 -16.35
C ARG A 250 -6.91 15.90 -16.04
N LEU A 251 -5.89 15.76 -15.21
CA LEU A 251 -5.00 16.86 -14.82
C LEU A 251 -4.09 17.28 -15.98
N SER A 252 -3.59 16.33 -16.77
CA SER A 252 -2.80 16.59 -17.97
C SER A 252 -3.60 17.40 -19.00
N ASP A 253 -4.82 16.98 -19.31
CA ASP A 253 -5.72 17.68 -20.24
C ASP A 253 -6.04 19.12 -19.78
N ARG A 254 -6.19 19.30 -18.46
CA ARG A 254 -6.42 20.61 -17.86
C ARG A 254 -5.19 21.53 -17.97
N ILE A 255 -3.99 20.99 -17.78
CA ILE A 255 -2.74 21.71 -18.01
C ILE A 255 -2.62 22.10 -19.50
N GLY A 256 -2.92 21.17 -20.42
CA GLY A 256 -2.91 21.44 -21.85
C GLY A 256 -3.86 22.57 -22.25
N THR A 257 -5.07 22.58 -21.69
CA THR A 257 -6.05 23.66 -21.91
C THR A 257 -5.50 25.02 -21.46
N HIS A 258 -4.86 25.10 -20.30
CA HIS A 258 -4.24 26.34 -19.82
C HIS A 258 -3.06 26.77 -20.68
N LEU A 259 -2.28 25.81 -21.17
CA LEU A 259 -1.13 26.07 -22.04
C LEU A 259 -1.57 26.63 -23.40
N ASP A 260 -2.63 26.10 -23.98
CA ASP A 260 -3.21 26.60 -25.23
C ASP A 260 -3.68 28.06 -25.08
N LEU A 261 -4.35 28.37 -23.97
CA LEU A 261 -4.78 29.73 -23.63
C LEU A 261 -3.59 30.68 -23.44
N ALA A 262 -2.56 30.25 -22.70
CA ALA A 262 -1.37 31.04 -22.45
C ALA A 262 -0.59 31.32 -23.75
N THR A 263 -0.51 30.32 -24.64
CA THR A 263 0.16 30.45 -25.94
C THR A 263 -0.59 31.41 -26.85
N ALA A 264 -1.94 31.36 -26.87
CA ALA A 264 -2.76 32.29 -27.62
C ALA A 264 -2.71 33.72 -27.06
N GLY A 265 -2.60 33.86 -25.73
CA GLY A 265 -2.51 35.15 -25.02
C GLY A 265 -1.11 35.76 -24.96
N GLY A 266 -0.07 35.02 -25.35
CA GLY A 266 1.33 35.47 -25.31
C GLY A 266 1.98 35.41 -23.91
N GLY A 267 1.39 34.69 -22.97
CA GLY A 267 1.86 34.55 -21.58
C GLY A 267 0.81 33.91 -20.68
N ILE A 268 1.22 33.45 -19.50
CA ILE A 268 0.31 32.88 -18.50
C ILE A 268 -0.45 34.04 -17.84
N ALA A 269 -1.78 34.00 -17.89
CA ALA A 269 -2.60 35.03 -17.28
C ALA A 269 -2.65 34.86 -15.75
N PRO A 270 -2.76 35.95 -14.96
CA PRO A 270 -2.72 35.87 -13.48
C PRO A 270 -3.81 34.99 -12.87
N ASP A 271 -4.97 34.90 -13.53
CA ASP A 271 -6.10 34.06 -13.12
C ASP A 271 -5.89 32.57 -13.40
N GLN A 272 -4.92 32.20 -14.26
CA GLN A 272 -4.56 30.81 -14.53
C GLN A 272 -3.59 30.26 -13.48
N VAL A 273 -2.80 31.11 -12.83
CA VAL A 273 -1.67 30.71 -11.98
C VAL A 273 -2.11 29.78 -10.86
N GLU A 274 -3.16 30.14 -10.12
CA GLU A 274 -3.65 29.33 -8.99
C GLU A 274 -4.10 27.94 -9.45
N ASP A 275 -4.82 27.86 -10.56
CA ASP A 275 -5.33 26.59 -11.09
C ASP A 275 -4.22 25.71 -11.68
N LEU A 276 -3.27 26.32 -12.39
CA LEU A 276 -2.08 25.62 -12.90
C LEU A 276 -1.22 25.05 -11.77
N LEU A 277 -1.00 25.82 -10.70
CA LEU A 277 -0.27 25.33 -9.52
C LEU A 277 -0.99 24.15 -8.86
N ALA A 278 -2.31 24.23 -8.73
CA ALA A 278 -3.12 23.12 -8.21
C ALA A 278 -2.99 21.87 -9.09
N CYS A 279 -3.08 22.02 -10.41
CA CYS A 279 -2.94 20.90 -11.36
C CYS A 279 -1.54 20.30 -11.33
N LEU A 280 -0.48 21.11 -11.31
CA LEU A 280 0.90 20.63 -11.34
C LEU A 280 1.29 19.90 -10.06
N TYR A 281 0.98 20.48 -8.88
CA TYR A 281 1.27 19.81 -7.61
C TYR A 281 0.38 18.58 -7.40
N GLY A 282 -0.89 18.64 -7.82
CA GLY A 282 -1.80 17.50 -7.79
C GLY A 282 -1.29 16.35 -8.67
N LEU A 283 -0.94 16.64 -9.92
CA LEU A 283 -0.45 15.65 -10.87
C LEU A 283 0.88 15.05 -10.41
N PHE A 284 1.82 15.87 -9.94
CA PHE A 284 3.06 15.39 -9.34
C PHE A 284 2.81 14.42 -8.19
N ALA A 285 1.87 14.75 -7.29
CA ALA A 285 1.53 13.88 -6.16
C ALA A 285 0.89 12.56 -6.61
N VAL A 286 -0.01 12.61 -7.59
CA VAL A 286 -0.70 11.41 -8.11
C VAL A 286 0.28 10.50 -8.85
N VAL A 287 1.14 11.03 -9.73
CA VAL A 287 2.12 10.22 -10.48
C VAL A 287 3.14 9.58 -9.53
N GLN A 288 3.64 10.32 -8.54
CA GLN A 288 4.55 9.76 -7.54
C GLN A 288 3.91 8.63 -6.73
N LEU A 289 2.64 8.80 -6.35
CA LEU A 289 1.89 7.76 -5.66
C LEU A 289 1.67 6.55 -6.57
N HIS A 290 1.33 6.77 -7.83
CA HIS A 290 1.10 5.73 -8.82
C HIS A 290 2.34 4.84 -9.00
N PHE A 291 3.50 5.45 -9.27
CA PHE A 291 4.76 4.72 -9.43
C PHE A 291 5.14 3.93 -8.18
N LEU A 292 4.95 4.51 -6.99
CA LEU A 292 5.17 3.80 -5.73
C LEU A 292 4.25 2.59 -5.59
N GLN A 293 2.97 2.72 -5.94
CA GLN A 293 2.01 1.62 -5.85
C GLN A 293 2.38 0.46 -6.78
N GLU A 294 2.91 0.74 -7.97
CA GLU A 294 3.28 -0.32 -8.92
C GLU A 294 4.58 -1.03 -8.57
N GLU A 295 5.55 -0.27 -8.06
CA GLU A 295 6.80 -0.81 -7.54
C GLU A 295 6.53 -1.77 -6.36
N GLU A 296 5.63 -1.38 -5.44
CA GLU A 296 5.27 -2.22 -4.30
C GLU A 296 4.43 -3.45 -4.72
N ASN A 297 3.43 -3.28 -5.59
CA ASN A 297 2.42 -4.31 -5.86
C ASN A 297 2.80 -5.30 -6.97
N TYR A 298 3.51 -4.86 -8.02
CA TYR A 298 3.65 -5.63 -9.25
C TYR A 298 5.10 -5.95 -9.56
N PHE A 299 6.01 -4.96 -9.52
CA PHE A 299 7.39 -5.19 -9.92
C PHE A 299 8.17 -6.07 -8.93
N THR A 300 7.74 -6.14 -7.67
CA THR A 300 8.29 -7.09 -6.68
C THR A 300 7.98 -8.57 -7.00
N LEU A 301 6.94 -8.86 -7.79
CA LEU A 301 6.63 -10.21 -8.24
C LEU A 301 7.69 -10.74 -9.22
N ALA A 302 8.30 -9.86 -10.03
CA ALA A 302 9.38 -10.21 -10.94
C ALA A 302 10.73 -10.43 -10.23
N GLU A 303 10.93 -9.84 -9.04
CA GLU A 303 12.16 -10.01 -8.26
C GLU A 303 12.18 -11.30 -7.44
N THR A 304 11.02 -11.77 -7.00
CA THR A 304 10.91 -12.94 -6.10
C THR A 304 11.49 -14.21 -6.74
N ASP A 305 11.47 -14.30 -8.08
CA ASP A 305 11.95 -15.49 -8.79
C ASP A 305 13.49 -15.59 -8.91
N ARG A 306 14.23 -14.50 -8.63
CA ARG A 306 15.69 -14.55 -8.50
C ARG A 306 16.13 -15.43 -7.34
N CYS A 307 15.39 -15.45 -6.23
CA CYS A 307 15.78 -16.21 -5.05
C CYS A 307 15.43 -17.71 -5.17
N SER A 308 14.32 -18.05 -5.82
CA SER A 308 13.91 -19.43 -6.12
C SER A 308 14.76 -20.08 -7.21
N GLN A 309 15.13 -19.35 -8.28
CA GLN A 309 15.97 -19.91 -9.35
C GLN A 309 17.43 -20.12 -8.92
N VAL A 310 17.99 -19.26 -8.05
CA VAL A 310 19.33 -19.47 -7.49
C VAL A 310 19.34 -20.68 -6.53
N GLY A 311 18.28 -20.89 -5.74
CA GLY A 311 18.15 -22.06 -4.87
C GLY A 311 17.92 -23.40 -5.60
N HIS A 312 17.40 -23.38 -6.84
CA HIS A 312 17.19 -24.59 -7.64
C HIS A 312 18.42 -24.99 -8.47
N ARG A 313 19.26 -24.04 -8.87
CA ARG A 313 20.52 -24.34 -9.60
C ARG A 313 21.62 -24.93 -8.71
N ASP A 314 21.59 -24.69 -7.40
CA ASP A 314 22.63 -25.20 -6.49
C ASP A 314 22.39 -26.66 -6.03
N LYS A 315 21.19 -27.22 -6.25
CA LYS A 315 20.87 -28.61 -5.85
C LYS A 315 21.11 -29.65 -6.95
N THR A 316 21.47 -29.24 -8.16
CA THR A 316 21.71 -30.15 -9.30
C THR A 316 23.19 -30.34 -9.62
N HIS A 317 24.11 -29.78 -8.83
CA HIS A 317 25.57 -29.93 -9.04
C HIS A 317 26.33 -30.69 -7.94
N ASP A 318 25.64 -31.24 -6.92
CA ASP A 318 26.29 -32.06 -5.87
C ASP A 318 25.80 -33.53 -5.85
N ARG A 319 25.59 -34.09 -7.05
CA ARG A 319 25.43 -35.54 -7.25
C ARG A 319 26.13 -35.96 -8.54
N SER A 320 27.45 -36.01 -8.51
CA SER A 320 28.28 -36.79 -9.43
C SER A 320 29.56 -37.20 -8.73
#